data_AF-A0AAJ0WUP4-F1
#
_entry.id   AF-A0AAJ0WUP4-F1
#
_cell.length_a   1.000
_cell.length_b   1.000
_cell.length_c   1.000
_cell.angle_alpha   90.00
_cell.angle_beta   90.00
_cell.angle_gamma   90.00
#
_symmetry.space_group_name_H-M   'P 1'
#
loop_
_entity.id
_entity.type
_entity.pdbx_description
1 polymer ?
#
loop_
_entity_poly.entity_id
_entity_poly.type
_entity_poly.pdbx_seq_one_letter_code
_entity_poly.pdbx_strand_id
1 'polypeptide(L)'
;MHYTFVPKEKHAKAYGRNLRISAKHAAFLCRVIKKKPLTRAKRLLEDLAEERRNLDGKYYTKTAKEMLMLLNSCEKNADALGLDAGHLMVHASAHKGTNLRRRRRKQNFGYRMKSANVEIMLLEKVRHDVVKKEAIKKQMEKKEETTEKPKEIREMQEQTERIRDQAEILEKQVEEIVGKDIPTSADKRKAAAKKQPAKEEAKEDQ
;
A
#
# COMPACT_ATOMS: atom_id res chain seq x y z
N MET A 1 -4.92 -24.24 -17.59
CA MET A 1 -3.60 -24.14 -18.23
C MET A 1 -2.78 -23.22 -17.37
N HIS A 2 -1.66 -23.69 -16.82
CA HIS A 2 -0.84 -22.89 -15.89
C HIS A 2 0.06 -21.97 -16.71
N TYR A 3 0.05 -20.67 -16.41
CA TYR A 3 0.97 -19.72 -17.05
C TYR A 3 2.36 -19.89 -16.46
N THR A 4 3.38 -19.65 -17.27
CA THR A 4 4.77 -19.80 -16.79
C THR A 4 5.14 -18.69 -15.80
N PHE A 5 4.54 -17.52 -15.95
CA PHE A 5 4.83 -16.33 -15.15
C PHE A 5 3.55 -15.83 -14.47
N VAL A 6 3.62 -15.58 -13.17
CA VAL A 6 2.52 -15.01 -12.38
C VAL A 6 2.94 -13.61 -11.92
N PRO A 7 2.46 -12.54 -12.56
CA PRO A 7 2.80 -11.18 -12.15
C PRO A 7 2.05 -10.78 -10.85
N LYS A 8 2.68 -9.91 -10.06
CA LYS A 8 2.08 -9.28 -8.87
C LYS A 8 1.18 -8.09 -9.23
N GLU A 9 1.48 -7.42 -10.34
CA GLU A 9 0.79 -6.22 -10.82
C GLU A 9 -0.51 -6.58 -11.55
N LYS A 10 -1.36 -5.57 -11.78
CA LYS A 10 -2.53 -5.72 -12.64
C LYS A 10 -2.10 -6.04 -14.08
N HIS A 11 -2.82 -6.94 -14.72
CA HIS A 11 -2.41 -7.46 -16.00
C HIS A 11 -3.56 -8.08 -16.78
N ALA A 12 -3.47 -8.02 -18.10
CA ALA A 12 -4.33 -8.74 -19.03
C ALA A 12 -3.57 -9.91 -19.66
N LYS A 13 -4.28 -10.94 -20.09
CA LYS A 13 -3.69 -12.15 -20.69
C LYS A 13 -4.38 -12.54 -21.98
N ALA A 14 -3.62 -13.13 -22.89
CA ALA A 14 -4.09 -13.84 -24.06
C ALA A 14 -3.23 -15.08 -24.33
N TYR A 15 -3.85 -16.13 -24.84
CA TYR A 15 -3.19 -17.41 -25.07
C TYR A 15 -3.51 -17.97 -26.46
N GLY A 16 -2.48 -18.28 -27.24
CA GLY A 16 -2.60 -18.99 -28.51
C GLY A 16 -2.23 -20.47 -28.35
N ARG A 17 -3.21 -21.37 -28.47
CA ARG A 17 -2.99 -22.81 -28.30
C ARG A 17 -2.75 -23.51 -29.64
N ASN A 18 -1.66 -24.26 -29.75
CA ASN A 18 -1.30 -25.05 -30.93
C ASN A 18 -1.36 -24.27 -32.26
N LEU A 19 -0.95 -23.01 -32.24
CA LEU A 19 -0.85 -22.15 -33.42
C LEU A 19 0.04 -22.81 -34.49
N ARG A 20 -0.33 -22.69 -35.77
CA ARG A 20 0.35 -23.34 -36.90
C ARG A 20 1.60 -22.59 -37.36
N ILE A 21 2.47 -22.30 -36.41
CA ILE A 21 3.72 -21.54 -36.58
C ILE A 21 4.92 -22.31 -36.03
N SER A 22 6.12 -21.87 -36.40
CA SER A 22 7.36 -22.45 -35.90
C SER A 22 7.63 -21.98 -34.48
N ALA A 23 7.78 -22.90 -33.53
CA ALA A 23 8.11 -22.56 -32.15
C ALA A 23 9.41 -21.75 -32.02
N LYS A 24 10.41 -22.01 -32.88
CA LYS A 24 11.67 -21.25 -32.89
C LYS A 24 11.47 -19.79 -33.30
N HIS A 25 10.66 -19.55 -34.33
CA HIS A 25 10.37 -18.19 -34.79
C HIS A 25 9.50 -17.44 -33.77
N ALA A 26 8.50 -18.12 -33.20
CA ALA A 26 7.68 -17.57 -32.13
C ALA A 26 8.53 -17.19 -30.91
N ALA A 27 9.44 -18.06 -30.47
CA ALA A 27 10.34 -17.77 -29.36
C ALA A 27 11.27 -16.58 -29.65
N PHE A 28 11.79 -16.48 -30.88
CA PHE A 28 12.60 -15.34 -31.30
C PHE A 28 11.80 -14.03 -31.26
N LEU A 29 10.62 -13.98 -31.90
CA LEU A 29 9.78 -12.77 -31.89
C LEU A 29 9.31 -12.42 -30.47
N CYS A 30 8.96 -13.40 -29.63
CA CYS A 30 8.65 -13.19 -28.23
C CYS A 30 9.80 -12.47 -27.51
N ARG A 31 11.05 -12.91 -27.70
CA ARG A 31 12.22 -12.23 -27.12
C ARG A 31 12.36 -10.79 -27.61
N VAL A 32 12.11 -10.54 -28.89
CA VAL A 32 12.20 -9.21 -29.47
C VAL A 32 11.13 -8.28 -28.92
N ILE A 33 9.87 -8.71 -28.77
CA ILE A 33 8.78 -7.84 -28.28
C ILE A 33 8.72 -7.74 -26.75
N LYS A 34 9.35 -8.67 -26.02
CA LYS A 34 9.32 -8.70 -24.55
C LYS A 34 9.91 -7.40 -23.98
N LYS A 35 9.26 -6.87 -22.94
CA LYS A 35 9.59 -5.59 -22.27
C LYS A 35 9.46 -4.34 -23.16
N LYS A 36 8.80 -4.43 -24.32
CA LYS A 36 8.44 -3.24 -25.11
C LYS A 36 7.06 -2.73 -24.71
N PRO A 37 6.77 -1.42 -24.86
CA PRO A 37 5.42 -0.91 -24.72
C PRO A 37 4.53 -1.49 -25.83
N LEU A 38 3.22 -1.62 -25.55
CA LEU A 38 2.24 -2.22 -26.46
C LEU A 38 2.27 -1.58 -27.85
N THR A 39 2.29 -0.25 -27.92
CA THR A 39 2.32 0.53 -29.17
C THR A 39 3.51 0.17 -30.05
N ARG A 40 4.72 0.12 -29.46
CA ARG A 40 5.95 -0.24 -30.18
C ARG A 40 5.96 -1.71 -30.61
N ALA A 41 5.40 -2.59 -29.79
CA ALA A 41 5.32 -4.01 -30.11
C ALA A 41 4.38 -4.27 -31.31
N LYS A 42 3.19 -3.65 -31.32
CA LYS A 42 2.25 -3.73 -32.45
C LYS A 42 2.87 -3.22 -33.74
N ARG A 43 3.41 -2.00 -33.72
CA ARG A 43 4.06 -1.39 -34.90
C ARG A 43 5.16 -2.28 -35.48
N LEU A 44 6.01 -2.85 -34.62
CA LEU A 44 7.07 -3.77 -35.06
C LEU A 44 6.49 -5.02 -35.75
N LEU A 45 5.42 -5.61 -35.20
CA LEU A 45 4.81 -6.82 -35.75
C LEU A 45 4.04 -6.52 -37.04
N GLU A 46 3.44 -5.34 -37.17
CA GLU A 46 2.82 -4.84 -38.41
C GLU A 46 3.88 -4.66 -39.50
N ASP A 47 4.99 -3.97 -39.20
CA ASP A 47 6.11 -3.79 -40.14
C ASP A 47 6.67 -5.14 -40.63
N LEU A 48 6.71 -6.15 -39.76
CA LEU A 48 7.14 -7.52 -40.10
C LEU A 48 6.09 -8.28 -40.91
N ALA A 49 4.81 -8.06 -40.64
CA ALA A 49 3.70 -8.71 -41.35
C ALA A 49 3.54 -8.17 -42.78
N GLU A 50 3.87 -6.90 -43.00
CA GLU A 50 3.85 -6.18 -44.27
C GLU A 50 5.20 -6.20 -45.00
N GLU A 51 6.19 -6.89 -44.45
CA GLU A 51 7.54 -7.02 -45.03
C GLU A 51 8.29 -5.69 -45.21
N ARG A 52 7.91 -4.65 -44.47
CA ARG A 52 8.59 -3.33 -44.46
C ARG A 52 9.92 -3.37 -43.73
N ARG A 53 10.03 -4.20 -42.69
CA ARG A 53 11.22 -4.34 -41.85
C ARG A 53 11.55 -5.81 -41.65
N ASN A 54 12.82 -6.18 -41.79
CA ASN A 54 13.29 -7.54 -41.47
C ASN A 54 13.98 -7.60 -40.09
N LEU A 55 14.09 -8.81 -39.56
CA LEU A 55 14.89 -9.15 -38.39
C LEU A 55 15.81 -10.31 -38.79
N ASP A 56 17.12 -10.14 -38.66
CA ASP A 56 18.12 -11.15 -39.04
C ASP A 56 17.91 -11.71 -40.46
N GLY A 57 17.61 -10.81 -41.41
CA GLY A 57 17.36 -11.17 -42.82
C GLY A 57 16.03 -11.87 -43.09
N LYS A 58 15.10 -11.93 -42.13
CA LYS A 58 13.79 -12.57 -42.28
C LYS A 58 12.65 -11.74 -41.73
N TYR A 59 11.51 -11.76 -42.42
CA TYR A 59 10.32 -10.99 -42.01
C TYR A 59 9.42 -11.71 -41.00
N TYR A 60 9.46 -13.04 -40.94
CA TYR A 60 8.62 -13.85 -40.06
C TYR A 60 7.11 -13.62 -40.21
N THR A 61 6.64 -13.20 -41.40
CA THR A 61 5.26 -12.80 -41.71
C THR A 61 4.17 -13.62 -41.04
N LYS A 62 4.16 -14.94 -41.23
CA LYS A 62 3.15 -15.82 -40.65
C LYS A 62 3.12 -15.78 -39.11
N THR A 63 4.30 -15.71 -38.49
CA THR A 63 4.41 -15.68 -37.02
C THR A 63 3.98 -14.31 -36.49
N ALA A 64 4.37 -13.23 -37.18
CA ALA A 64 3.99 -11.87 -36.81
C ALA A 64 2.47 -11.66 -36.84
N LYS A 65 1.78 -12.15 -37.88
CA LYS A 65 0.31 -12.06 -38.00
C LYS A 65 -0.43 -12.73 -36.84
N GLU A 66 -0.02 -13.95 -36.48
CA GLU A 66 -0.62 -14.69 -35.34
C GLU A 66 -0.38 -13.98 -34.00
N MET A 67 0.81 -13.40 -33.81
CA MET A 67 1.12 -12.63 -32.60
C MET A 67 0.35 -11.31 -32.54
N LEU A 68 0.12 -10.65 -33.68
CA LEU A 68 -0.69 -9.43 -33.77
C LEU A 68 -2.15 -9.72 -33.37
N MET A 69 -2.72 -10.83 -33.85
CA MET A 69 -4.06 -11.28 -33.44
C MET A 69 -4.15 -11.49 -31.92
N LEU A 70 -3.15 -12.13 -31.32
CA LEU A 70 -3.11 -12.32 -29.86
C LEU A 70 -2.95 -11.00 -29.09
N LEU A 71 -2.14 -10.06 -29.58
CA LEU A 71 -2.00 -8.74 -28.94
C LEU A 71 -3.31 -7.95 -28.98
N ASN A 72 -4.03 -7.96 -30.11
CA ASN A 72 -5.32 -7.29 -30.23
C ASN A 72 -6.37 -7.93 -29.30
N SER A 73 -6.34 -9.26 -29.14
CA SER A 73 -7.18 -9.92 -28.14
C SER A 73 -6.79 -9.53 -26.71
N CYS A 74 -5.50 -9.39 -26.42
CA CYS A 74 -5.01 -9.03 -25.10
C CYS A 74 -5.33 -7.57 -24.74
N GLU A 75 -5.31 -6.66 -25.71
CA GLU A 75 -5.70 -5.26 -25.55
C GLU A 75 -7.19 -5.14 -25.22
N LYS A 76 -8.07 -5.82 -25.97
CA LYS A 76 -9.51 -5.85 -25.64
C LYS A 76 -9.77 -6.39 -24.23
N ASN A 77 -8.99 -7.38 -23.79
CA ASN A 77 -9.05 -7.88 -22.42
C ASN A 77 -8.55 -6.85 -21.40
N ALA A 78 -7.54 -6.05 -21.76
CA ALA A 78 -7.03 -4.97 -20.93
C ALA A 78 -8.06 -3.85 -20.76
N ASP A 79 -8.73 -3.48 -21.86
CA ASP A 79 -9.81 -2.49 -21.86
C ASP A 79 -10.99 -2.96 -20.99
N ALA A 80 -11.37 -4.23 -21.11
CA ALA A 80 -12.42 -4.83 -20.28
C ALA A 80 -12.07 -4.85 -18.78
N LEU A 81 -10.77 -4.92 -18.44
CA LEU A 81 -10.27 -4.82 -17.07
C LEU A 81 -10.02 -3.37 -16.62
N GLY A 82 -10.23 -2.38 -17.49
CA GLY A 82 -9.99 -0.97 -17.22
C GLY A 82 -8.52 -0.62 -16.99
N LEU A 83 -7.60 -1.34 -17.64
CA LEU A 83 -6.17 -1.04 -17.58
C LEU A 83 -5.83 0.14 -18.51
N ASP A 84 -4.89 0.98 -18.10
CA ASP A 84 -4.45 2.11 -18.93
C ASP A 84 -3.57 1.66 -20.11
N ALA A 85 -4.11 1.74 -21.33
CA ALA A 85 -3.45 1.35 -22.58
C ALA A 85 -2.09 2.03 -22.80
N GLY A 86 -1.88 3.25 -22.27
CA GLY A 86 -0.63 3.99 -22.43
C GLY A 86 0.58 3.36 -21.71
N HIS A 87 0.32 2.64 -20.60
CA HIS A 87 1.36 2.14 -19.70
C HIS A 87 1.48 0.61 -19.69
N LEU A 88 0.96 -0.05 -20.74
CA LEU A 88 1.05 -1.50 -20.88
C LEU A 88 2.39 -1.95 -21.47
N MET A 89 3.07 -2.82 -20.73
CA MET A 89 4.31 -3.46 -21.14
C MET A 89 4.08 -4.93 -21.50
N VAL A 90 4.63 -5.36 -22.64
CA VAL A 90 4.42 -6.71 -23.16
C VAL A 90 5.34 -7.71 -22.47
N HIS A 91 4.76 -8.73 -21.86
CA HIS A 91 5.45 -9.96 -21.47
C HIS A 91 5.00 -11.10 -22.39
N ALA A 92 5.92 -11.64 -23.18
CA ALA A 92 5.62 -12.72 -24.11
C ALA A 92 6.54 -13.93 -23.88
N SER A 93 5.97 -15.12 -24.06
CA SER A 93 6.67 -16.39 -24.06
C SER A 93 6.09 -17.31 -25.13
N ALA A 94 6.91 -18.19 -25.69
CA ALA A 94 6.44 -19.19 -26.63
C ALA A 94 7.06 -20.55 -26.30
N HIS A 95 6.20 -21.57 -26.33
CA HIS A 95 6.52 -22.96 -26.05
C HIS A 95 6.21 -23.83 -27.25
N LYS A 96 6.83 -25.02 -27.29
CA LYS A 96 6.56 -25.99 -28.35
C LYS A 96 5.12 -26.53 -28.21
N GLY A 97 4.38 -26.52 -29.31
CA GLY A 97 3.03 -27.07 -29.36
C GLY A 97 3.00 -28.60 -29.52
N THR A 98 1.80 -29.14 -29.68
CA THR A 98 1.60 -30.58 -29.90
C THR A 98 2.25 -31.05 -31.20
N ASN A 99 2.94 -32.18 -31.12
CA ASN A 99 3.64 -32.75 -32.27
C ASN A 99 2.67 -33.54 -33.16
N LEU A 100 1.99 -32.85 -34.06
CA LEU A 100 1.12 -33.52 -35.02
C LEU A 100 1.93 -34.04 -36.22
N ARG A 101 1.72 -35.31 -36.59
CA ARG A 101 2.30 -35.88 -37.82
C ARG A 101 1.34 -35.64 -38.98
N ARG A 102 1.87 -35.35 -40.17
CA ARG A 102 1.04 -35.27 -41.39
C ARG A 102 0.65 -36.69 -41.80
N ARG A 103 -0.65 -36.93 -42.04
CA ARG A 103 -1.12 -38.14 -42.69
C ARG A 103 -0.69 -38.08 -44.16
N ARG A 104 0.40 -38.77 -44.51
CA ARG A 104 0.96 -38.91 -45.88
C ARG A 104 1.45 -40.35 -46.07
N ARG A 105 1.77 -40.74 -47.32
CA ARG A 105 2.41 -42.03 -47.66
C ARG A 105 3.57 -42.33 -46.70
N LYS A 106 3.75 -43.60 -46.34
CA LYS A 106 4.62 -44.11 -45.26
C LYS A 106 6.05 -43.51 -45.24
N GLN A 107 6.61 -43.19 -46.42
CA GLN A 107 7.92 -42.54 -46.61
C GLN A 107 7.99 -41.09 -46.07
N ASN A 108 6.88 -40.35 -46.12
CA ASN A 108 6.78 -38.94 -45.68
C ASN A 108 6.31 -38.79 -44.22
N PHE A 109 6.18 -39.90 -43.48
CA PHE A 109 5.65 -39.95 -42.10
C PHE A 109 6.58 -39.27 -41.06
N GLY A 110 7.75 -38.77 -41.49
CA GLY A 110 8.73 -38.07 -40.65
C GLY A 110 8.56 -36.54 -40.54
N TYR A 111 7.83 -35.89 -41.46
CA TYR A 111 7.65 -34.42 -41.40
C TYR A 111 6.61 -34.03 -40.34
N ARG A 112 7.07 -33.75 -39.11
CA ARG A 112 6.26 -33.19 -38.02
C ARG A 112 5.72 -31.82 -38.43
N MET A 113 4.42 -31.60 -38.24
CA MET A 113 3.83 -30.28 -38.36
C MET A 113 4.37 -29.39 -37.25
N LYS A 114 4.76 -28.16 -37.61
CA LYS A 114 5.20 -27.17 -36.63
C LYS A 114 3.97 -26.55 -35.98
N SER A 115 3.97 -26.56 -34.66
CA SER A 115 2.99 -25.88 -33.83
C SER A 115 3.69 -25.20 -32.67
N ALA A 116 3.12 -24.10 -32.20
CA ALA A 116 3.60 -23.37 -31.04
C ALA A 116 2.43 -22.99 -30.13
N ASN A 117 2.73 -22.95 -28.85
CA ASN A 117 1.89 -22.36 -27.83
C ASN A 117 2.47 -20.98 -27.52
N VAL A 118 1.66 -19.94 -27.53
CA VAL A 118 2.14 -18.56 -27.29
C VAL A 118 1.34 -17.96 -26.15
N GLU A 119 2.07 -17.46 -25.15
CA GLU A 119 1.55 -16.75 -23.99
C GLU A 119 1.91 -15.27 -24.12
N ILE A 120 0.90 -14.40 -24.10
CA ILE A 120 1.11 -12.95 -24.06
C ILE A 120 0.36 -12.39 -22.84
N MET A 121 1.05 -11.56 -22.09
CA MET A 121 0.49 -10.80 -20.98
C MET A 121 0.88 -9.34 -21.11
N LEU A 122 -0.07 -8.46 -20.82
CA LEU A 122 0.17 -7.02 -20.74
C LEU A 122 0.22 -6.66 -19.26
N LEU A 123 1.36 -6.15 -18.82
CA LEU A 123 1.59 -5.71 -17.45
C LEU A 123 1.40 -4.20 -17.38
N GLU A 124 0.58 -3.73 -16.46
CA GLU A 124 0.46 -2.31 -16.17
C GLU A 124 1.68 -1.84 -15.38
N LYS A 125 2.53 -1.04 -16.00
CA LYS A 125 3.71 -0.52 -15.31
C LYS A 125 3.31 0.69 -14.47
N VAL A 126 3.40 0.54 -13.15
CA VAL A 126 3.10 1.63 -12.21
C VAL A 126 4.07 2.79 -12.46
N ARG A 127 3.55 4.02 -12.59
CA ARG A 127 4.37 5.23 -12.66
C ARG A 127 5.03 5.46 -11.31
N HIS A 128 6.33 5.18 -11.21
CA HIS A 128 7.08 5.42 -9.97
C HIS A 128 7.01 6.89 -9.52
N ASP A 129 6.85 7.85 -10.44
CA ASP A 129 6.73 9.28 -10.11
C ASP A 129 5.43 9.60 -9.37
N VAL A 130 4.32 8.95 -9.73
CA VAL A 130 3.03 9.12 -9.05
C VAL A 130 3.10 8.49 -7.67
N VAL A 131 3.67 7.29 -7.56
CA VAL A 131 3.87 6.61 -6.28
C VAL A 131 4.79 7.43 -5.36
N LYS A 132 5.84 8.05 -5.89
CA LYS A 132 6.71 8.95 -5.12
C LYS A 132 5.95 10.17 -4.62
N LYS A 133 5.13 10.80 -5.47
CA LYS A 133 4.29 11.95 -5.07
C LYS A 133 3.27 11.59 -3.99
N GLU A 134 2.60 10.45 -4.13
CA GLU A 134 1.67 9.93 -3.12
C GLU A 134 2.36 9.56 -1.81
N ALA A 135 3.57 8.99 -1.87
CA ALA A 135 4.37 8.69 -0.69
C ALA A 135 4.82 9.96 0.03
N ILE A 136 5.25 11.00 -0.70
CA ILE A 136 5.59 12.31 -0.14
C ILE A 136 4.36 12.94 0.52
N LYS A 137 3.20 12.90 -0.15
CA LYS A 137 1.94 13.45 0.40
C LYS A 137 1.54 12.75 1.71
N LYS A 138 1.59 11.41 1.75
CA LYS A 138 1.33 10.63 2.97
C LYS A 138 2.34 10.90 4.09
N GLN A 139 3.59 11.23 3.76
CA GLN A 139 4.59 11.62 4.75
C GLN A 139 4.34 13.02 5.30
N MET A 140 3.85 13.96 4.47
CA MET A 140 3.47 15.31 4.90
C MET A 140 2.23 15.28 5.81
N GLU A 141 1.18 14.55 5.43
CA GLU A 141 -0.05 14.38 6.24
C GLU A 141 0.26 13.76 7.62
N LYS A 142 1.10 12.71 7.67
CA LYS A 142 1.54 12.13 8.96
C LYS A 142 2.35 13.10 9.82
N LYS A 143 3.09 14.02 9.19
CA LYS A 143 3.89 15.01 9.91
C LYS A 143 2.99 16.09 10.51
N GLU A 144 1.94 16.49 9.78
CA GLU A 144 0.90 17.41 10.26
C GLU A 144 0.14 16.82 11.46
N GLU A 145 -0.29 15.55 11.40
CA GLU A 145 -0.94 14.85 12.53
C GLU A 145 -0.05 14.80 13.78
N THR A 146 1.26 14.60 13.63
CA THR A 146 2.19 14.62 14.77
C THR A 146 2.38 16.02 15.37
N THR A 147 2.20 17.08 14.58
CA THR A 147 2.30 18.47 15.03
C THR A 147 1.00 19.05 15.60
N GLU A 148 -0.13 18.33 15.56
CA GLU A 148 -1.39 18.74 16.20
C GLU A 148 -1.54 18.26 17.65
N LYS A 149 -0.82 17.19 18.03
CA LYS A 149 -0.66 16.73 19.43
C LYS A 149 -0.19 17.78 20.46
N PRO A 150 0.50 18.90 20.12
CA PRO A 150 0.76 19.99 21.05
C PRO A 150 -0.52 20.65 21.60
N LYS A 151 -1.66 20.59 20.88
CA LYS A 151 -2.94 21.14 21.37
C LYS A 151 -3.52 20.30 22.50
N GLU A 152 -3.49 18.98 22.38
CA GLU A 152 -3.87 18.04 23.45
C GLU A 152 -2.98 18.20 24.69
N ILE A 153 -1.67 18.43 24.50
CA ILE A 153 -0.74 18.69 25.59
C ILE A 153 -1.06 20.04 26.27
N ARG A 154 -1.44 21.07 25.49
CA ARG A 154 -1.84 22.38 26.01
C ARG A 154 -3.13 22.32 26.82
N GLU A 155 -4.12 21.57 26.35
CA GLU A 155 -5.38 21.35 27.06
C GLU A 155 -5.18 20.57 28.37
N MET A 156 -4.29 19.57 28.39
CA MET A 156 -3.92 18.90 29.64
C MET A 156 -3.20 19.83 30.62
N GLN A 157 -2.32 20.72 30.15
CA GLN A 157 -1.62 21.69 31.00
C GLN A 157 -2.61 22.63 31.69
N GLU A 158 -3.57 23.18 30.94
CA GLU A 158 -4.63 24.04 31.52
C GLU A 158 -5.49 23.28 32.53
N GLN A 159 -5.80 22.00 32.30
CA GLN A 159 -6.52 21.17 33.27
C GLN A 159 -5.72 20.96 34.55
N THR A 160 -4.40 20.71 34.45
CA THR A 160 -3.54 20.54 35.64
C THR A 160 -3.39 21.83 36.45
N GLU A 161 -3.34 23.00 35.78
CA GLU A 161 -3.29 24.29 36.46
C GLU A 161 -4.59 24.57 37.22
N ARG A 162 -5.76 24.31 36.60
CA ARG A 162 -7.07 24.44 37.27
C ARG A 162 -7.20 23.55 38.51
N ILE A 163 -6.65 22.33 38.47
CA ILE A 163 -6.65 21.40 39.62
C ILE A 163 -5.76 21.94 40.75
N ARG A 164 -4.59 22.51 40.41
CA ARG A 164 -3.71 23.14 41.40
C ARG A 164 -4.37 24.33 42.08
N ASP A 165 -5.03 25.20 41.32
CA ASP A 165 -5.74 26.35 41.86
C ASP A 165 -6.86 25.92 42.82
N GLN A 166 -7.60 24.86 42.47
CA GLN A 166 -8.62 24.27 43.35
C GLN A 166 -8.02 23.67 44.63
N ALA A 167 -6.85 23.02 44.53
CA ALA A 167 -6.14 22.48 45.69
C ALA A 167 -5.64 23.60 46.63
N GLU A 168 -5.11 24.70 46.11
CA GLU A 168 -4.72 25.86 46.93
C GLU A 168 -5.92 26.52 47.61
N ILE A 169 -7.06 26.60 46.93
CA ILE A 169 -8.30 27.12 47.52
C ILE A 169 -8.76 26.19 48.66
N LEU A 170 -8.70 24.88 48.46
CA LEU A 170 -9.02 23.89 49.49
C LEU A 170 -8.03 23.96 50.66
N GLU A 171 -6.73 24.12 50.41
CA GLU A 171 -5.73 24.31 51.46
C GLU A 171 -6.00 25.57 52.28
N LYS A 172 -6.34 26.69 51.63
CA LYS A 172 -6.75 27.93 52.32
C LYS A 172 -8.04 27.74 53.11
N GLN A 173 -9.02 27.00 52.59
CA GLN A 173 -10.23 26.64 53.32
C GLN A 173 -9.93 25.74 54.52
N VAL A 174 -8.99 24.79 54.38
CA VAL A 174 -8.53 23.94 55.49
C VAL A 174 -7.78 24.77 56.53
N GLU A 175 -6.94 25.74 56.14
CA GLU A 175 -6.32 26.70 57.07
C GLU A 175 -7.37 27.58 57.76
N GLU A 176 -8.43 28.01 57.07
CA GLU A 176 -9.57 28.74 57.65
C GLU A 176 -10.39 27.88 58.62
N ILE A 177 -10.50 26.57 58.35
CA ILE A 177 -11.18 25.59 59.21
C ILE A 177 -10.31 25.22 60.42
N VAL A 178 -8.99 25.09 60.26
CA VAL A 178 -8.01 24.81 61.33
C VAL A 178 -7.76 26.06 62.19
N GLY A 179 -7.94 27.26 61.64
CA GLY A 179 -7.96 28.54 62.34
C GLY A 179 -9.20 28.77 63.22
N LYS A 180 -10.19 27.87 63.19
CA LYS A 180 -11.21 27.75 64.24
C LYS A 180 -10.72 26.78 65.31
N ASP A 181 -10.22 27.35 66.39
CA ASP A 181 -9.74 26.70 67.62
C ASP A 181 -10.38 25.34 67.92
N ILE A 182 -9.63 24.25 67.73
CA ILE A 182 -9.85 23.01 68.46
C ILE A 182 -9.12 23.15 69.80
N PRO A 183 -9.83 23.16 70.94
CA PRO A 183 -9.21 23.47 72.23
C PRO A 183 -8.19 22.40 72.62
N THR A 184 -6.93 22.80 72.76
CA THR A 184 -5.84 21.93 73.22
C THR A 184 -5.94 21.70 74.73
N SER A 185 -5.43 20.54 75.19
CA SER A 185 -5.60 20.05 76.57
C SER A 185 -5.03 20.96 77.68
N ALA A 186 -4.28 21.99 77.31
CA ALA A 186 -3.75 23.01 78.22
C ALA A 186 -4.82 23.99 78.72
N ASP A 187 -5.83 24.32 77.90
CA ASP A 187 -6.89 25.28 78.28
C ASP A 187 -7.91 24.68 79.24
N LYS A 188 -8.14 23.37 79.15
CA LYS A 188 -8.97 22.62 80.12
C LYS A 188 -8.36 22.61 81.52
N ARG A 189 -7.03 22.72 81.66
CA ARG A 189 -6.34 22.78 82.97
C ARG A 189 -6.42 24.17 83.63
N LYS A 190 -6.42 25.25 82.85
CA LYS A 190 -6.61 26.62 83.37
C LYS A 190 -8.05 26.88 83.84
N ALA A 191 -9.04 26.28 83.18
CA ALA A 191 -10.44 26.38 83.60
C ALA A 191 -10.73 25.65 84.93
N ALA A 192 -9.99 24.57 85.25
CA ALA A 192 -10.12 23.84 86.51
C ALA A 192 -9.52 24.59 87.72
N ALA A 193 -8.55 25.49 87.50
CA ALA A 193 -7.90 26.26 88.57
C ALA A 193 -8.73 27.48 89.04
N LYS A 194 -9.80 27.86 88.32
CA LYS A 194 -10.65 29.02 88.65
C LYS A 194 -11.90 28.65 89.48
N LYS A 195 -12.04 27.39 89.89
CA LYS A 195 -13.09 26.88 90.80
C LYS A 195 -12.46 26.22 92.02
N GLN A 196 -12.00 27.03 92.96
CA GLN A 196 -11.98 26.66 94.39
C GLN A 196 -12.55 27.84 95.20
N PRO A 197 -13.43 27.58 96.18
CA PRO A 197 -14.16 28.62 96.90
C PRO A 197 -13.27 29.37 97.90
N ALA A 198 -13.47 30.69 98.01
CA ALA A 198 -12.88 31.50 99.06
C ALA A 198 -13.40 31.02 100.44
N LYS A 199 -12.48 30.59 101.30
CA LYS A 199 -12.71 30.53 102.75
C LYS A 199 -12.31 31.88 103.34
N GLU A 200 -13.33 32.56 103.87
CA GLU A 200 -13.42 33.20 105.19
C GLU A 200 -12.11 33.43 105.97
N GLU A 201 -11.85 34.69 106.33
CA GLU A 201 -11.20 35.21 107.56
C GLU A 201 -10.97 36.73 107.32
N ALA A 202 -11.86 37.62 107.77
CA ALA A 202 -11.99 38.21 109.11
C ALA A 202 -10.85 39.20 109.49
N LYS A 203 -11.29 40.35 110.03
CA LYS A 203 -10.58 41.38 110.85
C LYS A 203 -10.08 42.64 110.12
N GLU A 204 -10.71 43.79 110.40
CA GLU A 204 -10.33 44.82 111.42
C GLU A 204 -9.07 45.57 110.99
N ASP A 205 -8.90 46.89 111.11
CA ASP A 205 -9.69 48.05 111.51
C ASP A 205 -8.78 49.26 111.21
N GLN A 206 -9.39 50.43 111.03
CA GLN A 206 -8.82 51.80 111.02
C GLN A 206 -8.16 52.35 109.74
#